data_AF-A0A6G1R775-F1
#
_entry.id   AF-A0A6G1R775-F1
#
_cell.length_a   1.000
_cell.length_b   1.000
_cell.length_c   1.000
_cell.angle_alpha   90.00
_cell.angle_beta   90.00
_cell.angle_gamma   90.00
#
_symmetry.space_group_name_H-M   'P 1'
#
loop_
_entity.id
_entity.type
_entity.pdbx_description
1 polymer ?
#
loop_
_entity_poly.entity_id
_entity_poly.type
_entity_poly.pdbx_seq_one_letter_code
_entity_poly.pdbx_strand_id
1 'polypeptide(L)'
;MKKEQMKTLKKVIKRFENGLPLKDLEQIIEILNLCAEKMNEQEAFAEPLCELIKLCGLPFQKKKLSDEVSYSVAVSKSIAQLGYLMRVPSSQVRIQICKCVVSFYNTELPRKLLPGHQPTSANYKIQMAELGGLAETLVLSLALVENQLIEKLWVLKALQHLSSSGLNCQLMMKAQAASRLCLYLNGVDPSGQLVFRSSEILWNLLENTSKEEVVNQLSSLECVHALKEVFVHHLV
;
A
#
# COMPACT_ATOMS: atom_id res chain seq x y z
N MET A 1 27.19 17.58 8.77
CA MET A 1 26.21 17.26 7.70
C MET A 1 25.13 16.27 8.12
N LYS A 2 25.43 14.99 8.45
CA LYS A 2 24.42 13.97 8.83
C LYS A 2 23.49 14.40 9.99
N LYS A 3 24.07 14.85 11.12
CA LYS A 3 23.29 15.32 12.29
C LYS A 3 22.35 16.48 11.96
N GLU A 4 22.77 17.36 11.05
CA GLU A 4 21.99 18.54 10.67
C GLU A 4 20.83 18.17 9.75
N GLN A 5 21.05 17.27 8.78
CA GLN A 5 19.99 16.67 7.96
C GLN A 5 18.93 15.98 8.84
N MET A 6 19.35 15.20 9.84
CA MET A 6 18.41 14.55 10.76
C MET A 6 17.60 15.57 11.58
N LYS A 7 18.24 16.64 12.05
CA LYS A 7 17.56 17.73 12.76
C LYS A 7 16.52 18.42 11.87
N THR A 8 16.82 18.61 10.58
CA THR A 8 15.89 19.18 9.60
C THR A 8 14.72 18.23 9.34
N LEU A 9 14.96 16.93 9.11
CA LEU A 9 13.89 15.95 8.91
C LEU A 9 12.94 15.86 10.11
N LYS A 10 13.48 15.86 11.34
CA LYS A 10 12.64 15.89 12.56
C LYS A 10 11.76 17.13 12.62
N LYS A 11 12.26 18.29 12.20
CA LYS A 11 11.44 19.51 12.10
C LYS A 11 10.34 19.41 11.05
N VAL A 12 10.64 18.81 9.88
CA VAL A 12 9.65 18.56 8.82
C VAL A 12 8.55 17.63 9.33
N ILE A 13 8.92 16.47 9.89
CA ILE A 13 7.95 15.50 10.43
C ILE A 13 7.06 16.15 11.49
N LYS A 14 7.67 16.87 12.44
CA LYS A 14 6.92 17.58 13.48
C LYS A 14 5.97 18.65 12.92
N ARG A 15 6.39 19.38 11.88
CA ARG A 15 5.56 20.40 11.23
C ARG A 15 4.27 19.81 10.63
N PHE A 16 4.34 18.57 10.15
CA PHE A 16 3.25 17.90 9.44
C PHE A 16 2.60 16.77 10.25
N GLU A 17 2.84 16.72 11.57
CA GLU A 17 2.36 15.64 12.46
C GLU A 17 0.83 15.46 12.48
N ASN A 18 0.08 16.47 12.03
CA ASN A 18 -1.38 16.45 11.97
C ASN A 18 -1.95 16.33 10.55
N GLY A 19 -1.12 15.97 9.56
CA GLY A 19 -1.53 15.77 8.18
C GLY A 19 -0.83 16.70 7.19
N LEU A 20 -0.82 16.27 5.93
CA LEU A 20 -0.09 16.90 4.84
C LEU A 20 -1.03 17.77 4.00
N PRO A 21 -0.74 19.07 3.81
CA PRO A 21 -1.45 19.89 2.84
C PRO A 21 -1.24 19.36 1.41
N LEU A 22 -2.31 19.31 0.61
CA LEU A 22 -2.24 18.82 -0.78
C LEU A 22 -1.17 19.54 -1.60
N LYS A 23 -1.05 20.86 -1.43
CA LYS A 23 -0.05 21.71 -2.10
C LYS A 23 1.41 21.39 -1.76
N ASP A 24 1.67 20.75 -0.62
CA ASP A 24 3.03 20.46 -0.14
C ASP A 24 3.41 18.99 -0.40
N LEU A 25 2.50 18.17 -0.93
CA LEU A 25 2.67 16.72 -1.03
C LEU A 25 3.83 16.32 -1.95
N GLU A 26 3.97 16.96 -3.12
CA GLU A 26 5.06 16.66 -4.07
C GLU A 26 6.43 16.86 -3.43
N GLN A 27 6.63 17.97 -2.71
CA GLN A 27 7.87 18.25 -2.00
C GLN A 27 8.14 17.22 -0.89
N ILE A 28 7.10 16.75 -0.20
CA ILE A 28 7.25 15.73 0.85
C ILE A 28 7.63 14.38 0.25
N ILE A 29 7.07 14.03 -0.90
CA ILE A 29 7.46 12.82 -1.64
C ILE A 29 8.90 12.91 -2.16
N GLU A 30 9.34 14.09 -2.61
CA GLU A 30 10.75 14.31 -2.98
C GLU A 30 11.69 14.07 -1.78
N ILE A 31 11.37 14.64 -0.61
CA ILE A 31 12.14 14.40 0.63
C ILE A 31 12.17 12.92 0.99
N LEU A 32 11.04 12.25 0.85
CA LEU A 32 10.89 10.83 1.12
C LEU A 32 11.75 9.97 0.17
N ASN A 33 11.80 10.30 -1.13
CA ASN A 33 12.64 9.61 -2.11
C ASN A 33 14.13 9.82 -1.81
N LEU A 34 14.53 11.05 -1.47
CA LEU A 34 15.89 11.35 -1.04
C LEU A 34 16.28 10.58 0.23
N CYS A 35 15.34 10.35 1.16
CA CYS A 35 15.60 9.52 2.33
C CYS A 35 15.80 8.05 1.94
N ALA A 36 15.00 7.53 1.01
CA ALA A 36 15.14 6.17 0.50
C ALA A 36 16.50 5.96 -0.21
N GLU A 37 16.92 6.90 -1.05
CA GLU A 37 18.23 6.86 -1.72
C GLU A 37 19.38 6.84 -0.71
N LYS A 38 19.34 7.74 0.28
CA LYS A 38 20.38 7.84 1.31
C LYS A 38 20.43 6.66 2.26
N MET A 39 19.33 5.93 2.40
CA MET A 39 19.29 4.75 3.26
C MET A 39 20.22 3.63 2.75
N ASN A 40 20.50 3.59 1.43
CA ASN A 40 21.47 2.66 0.85
C ASN A 40 22.89 2.89 1.39
N GLU A 41 23.22 4.12 1.78
CA GLU A 41 24.52 4.48 2.36
C GLU A 41 24.47 4.54 3.89
N GLN A 42 23.31 4.90 4.45
CA GLN A 42 23.18 5.28 5.85
C GLN A 42 21.83 4.83 6.42
N GLU A 43 21.85 3.71 7.16
CA GLU A 43 20.67 3.13 7.80
C GLU A 43 19.89 4.10 8.72
N ALA A 44 20.56 5.13 9.26
CA ALA A 44 19.93 6.18 10.07
C ALA A 44 18.78 6.94 9.38
N PHE A 45 18.64 6.83 8.05
CA PHE A 45 17.52 7.41 7.30
C PHE A 45 16.24 6.52 7.32
N ALA A 46 16.32 5.28 7.80
CA ALA A 46 15.19 4.36 7.86
C ALA A 46 14.04 4.88 8.74
N GLU A 47 14.35 5.37 9.95
CA GLU A 47 13.35 5.93 10.88
C GLU A 47 12.67 7.18 10.28
N PRO A 48 13.40 8.22 9.81
CA PRO A 48 12.79 9.36 9.14
C PRO A 48 11.92 8.98 7.93
N LEU A 49 12.38 8.03 7.12
CA LEU A 49 11.61 7.53 5.97
C LEU A 49 10.28 6.91 6.43
N CYS A 50 10.31 6.05 7.45
CA CYS A 50 9.11 5.43 8.01
C CYS A 50 8.15 6.46 8.59
N GLU A 51 8.64 7.47 9.30
CA GLU A 51 7.80 8.54 9.84
C GLU A 51 7.18 9.40 8.73
N LEU A 52 7.91 9.69 7.65
CA LEU A 52 7.34 10.38 6.48
C LEU A 52 6.23 9.54 5.82
N ILE A 53 6.45 8.23 5.62
CA ILE A 53 5.43 7.32 5.10
C ILE A 53 4.20 7.27 6.02
N LYS A 54 4.40 7.30 7.34
CA LYS A 54 3.30 7.36 8.31
C LYS A 54 2.45 8.62 8.15
N LEU A 55 3.06 9.77 7.87
CA LEU A 55 2.33 11.01 7.60
C LEU A 55 1.47 10.90 6.33
N CYS A 56 1.94 10.17 5.31
CA CYS A 56 1.15 9.85 4.13
C CYS A 56 -0.09 9.00 4.45
N GLY A 57 -0.18 8.38 5.64
CA GLY A 57 -1.35 7.65 6.12
C GLY A 57 -2.49 8.54 6.62
N LEU A 58 -2.16 9.72 7.17
CA LEU A 58 -3.13 10.68 7.72
C LEU A 58 -3.95 11.38 6.63
N PRO A 59 -5.25 11.68 6.81
CA PRO A 59 -6.02 12.39 5.80
C PRO A 59 -5.33 13.69 5.36
N PHE A 60 -5.26 13.90 4.04
CA PHE A 60 -4.62 15.09 3.49
C PHE A 60 -5.46 16.32 3.78
N GLN A 61 -4.83 17.49 3.77
CA GLN A 61 -5.46 18.74 4.13
C GLN A 61 -5.70 19.61 2.89
N LYS A 62 -6.94 20.06 2.71
CA LYS A 62 -7.40 20.96 1.66
C LYS A 62 -7.85 22.31 2.24
N LYS A 63 -7.77 23.38 1.44
CA LYS A 63 -8.30 24.71 1.79
C LYS A 63 -9.66 24.96 1.15
N LYS A 64 -9.86 24.44 -0.06
CA LYS A 64 -11.09 24.58 -0.84
C LYS A 64 -11.58 23.21 -1.27
N LEU A 65 -12.88 23.08 -1.53
CA LEU A 65 -13.45 21.84 -2.06
C LEU A 65 -12.86 21.46 -3.43
N SER A 66 -12.56 22.46 -4.27
CA SER A 66 -11.94 22.28 -5.59
C SER A 66 -10.54 21.66 -5.54
N ASP A 67 -9.85 21.74 -4.40
CA ASP A 67 -8.46 21.27 -4.28
C ASP A 67 -8.34 19.77 -4.56
N GLU A 68 -9.33 18.95 -4.19
CA GLU A 68 -9.28 17.50 -4.46
C GLU A 68 -9.17 17.20 -5.96
N VAL A 69 -9.91 17.95 -6.78
CA VAL A 69 -9.86 17.83 -8.24
C VAL A 69 -8.55 18.43 -8.76
N SER A 70 -8.20 19.64 -8.31
CA SER A 70 -7.02 20.37 -8.79
C SER A 70 -5.70 19.63 -8.51
N TYR A 71 -5.59 18.92 -7.38
CA TYR A 71 -4.38 18.20 -6.99
C TYR A 71 -4.43 16.70 -7.32
N SER A 72 -5.52 16.19 -7.89
CA SER A 72 -5.72 14.75 -8.14
C SER A 72 -4.54 14.07 -8.83
N VAL A 73 -4.01 14.65 -9.90
CA VAL A 73 -2.86 14.10 -10.65
C VAL A 73 -1.58 14.08 -9.82
N ALA A 74 -1.30 15.14 -9.06
CA ALA A 74 -0.12 15.21 -8.20
C ALA A 74 -0.22 14.20 -7.04
N VAL A 75 -1.42 14.05 -6.48
CA VAL A 75 -1.68 13.16 -5.35
C VAL A 75 -1.66 11.70 -5.77
N SER A 76 -2.24 11.34 -6.93
CA SER A 76 -2.19 9.97 -7.43
C SER A 76 -0.76 9.53 -7.73
N LYS A 77 0.07 10.40 -8.32
CA LYS A 77 1.52 10.17 -8.49
C LYS A 77 2.24 10.02 -7.16
N SER A 78 1.89 10.85 -6.17
CA SER A 78 2.46 10.79 -4.82
C SER A 78 2.13 9.47 -4.11
N ILE A 79 0.90 8.99 -4.25
CA ILE A 79 0.48 7.70 -3.70
C ILE A 79 1.13 6.54 -4.46
N ALA A 80 1.27 6.63 -5.79
CA ALA A 80 1.98 5.64 -6.59
C ALA A 80 3.43 5.44 -6.11
N GLN A 81 4.10 6.51 -5.65
CA GLN A 81 5.45 6.40 -5.09
C GLN A 81 5.54 5.50 -3.87
N LEU A 82 4.48 5.38 -3.05
CA LEU A 82 4.47 4.43 -1.95
C LEU A 82 4.66 2.99 -2.45
N GLY A 83 4.06 2.64 -3.59
CA GLY A 83 4.25 1.34 -4.23
C GLY A 83 5.69 1.13 -4.72
N TYR A 84 6.30 2.13 -5.35
CA TYR A 84 7.68 2.03 -5.85
C TYR A 84 8.71 1.86 -4.73
N LEU A 85 8.47 2.46 -3.55
CA LEU A 85 9.33 2.31 -2.37
C LEU A 85 9.35 0.89 -1.79
N MET A 86 8.44 0.00 -2.20
CA MET A 86 8.53 -1.42 -1.80
C MET A 86 9.85 -2.07 -2.25
N ARG A 87 10.50 -1.51 -3.28
CA ARG A 87 11.83 -1.93 -3.77
C ARG A 87 12.96 -1.66 -2.77
N VAL A 88 12.74 -0.75 -1.82
CA VAL A 88 13.68 -0.49 -0.74
C VAL A 88 13.86 -1.78 0.08
N PRO A 89 15.09 -2.30 0.24
CA PRO A 89 15.35 -3.58 0.91
C PRO A 89 15.33 -3.44 2.44
N SER A 90 14.25 -2.87 2.98
CA SER A 90 14.02 -2.72 4.42
C SER A 90 12.64 -3.24 4.81
N SER A 91 12.63 -4.24 5.68
CA SER A 91 11.41 -4.82 6.27
C SER A 91 10.54 -3.74 6.90
N GLN A 92 11.15 -2.87 7.71
CA GLN A 92 10.46 -1.79 8.40
C GLN A 92 9.77 -0.84 7.42
N VAL A 93 10.44 -0.47 6.33
CA VAL A 93 9.89 0.42 5.29
C VAL A 93 8.72 -0.24 4.58
N ARG A 94 8.87 -1.49 4.12
CA ARG A 94 7.81 -2.25 3.42
C ARG A 94 6.55 -2.40 4.29
N ILE A 95 6.74 -2.80 5.55
CA ILE A 95 5.64 -2.92 6.51
C ILE A 95 4.99 -1.56 6.75
N GLN A 96 5.76 -0.48 6.86
CA GLN A 96 5.23 0.85 7.09
C GLN A 96 4.44 1.39 5.89
N ILE A 97 4.83 1.06 4.66
CA ILE A 97 4.05 1.33 3.45
C ILE A 97 2.71 0.63 3.54
N CYS A 98 2.69 -0.68 3.83
CA CYS A 98 1.43 -1.43 3.95
C CYS A 98 0.52 -0.86 5.06
N LYS A 99 1.08 -0.48 6.21
CA LYS A 99 0.33 0.20 7.28
C LYS A 99 -0.28 1.52 6.82
N CYS A 100 0.49 2.32 6.08
CA CYS A 100 0.00 3.57 5.48
C CYS A 100 -1.16 3.32 4.52
N VAL A 101 -1.10 2.29 3.68
CA VAL A 101 -2.19 1.95 2.76
C VAL A 101 -3.44 1.50 3.51
N VAL A 102 -3.28 0.64 4.53
CA VAL A 102 -4.37 0.19 5.39
C VAL A 102 -5.06 1.36 6.09
N SER A 103 -4.32 2.42 6.47
CA SER A 103 -4.91 3.58 7.14
C SER A 103 -5.77 4.43 6.21
N PHE A 104 -5.71 4.26 4.88
CA PHE A 104 -6.63 4.96 3.97
C PHE A 104 -8.08 4.55 4.20
N TYR A 105 -8.30 3.33 4.67
CA TYR A 105 -9.61 2.74 4.93
C TYR A 105 -10.09 2.92 6.37
N ASN A 106 -9.20 3.35 7.26
CA ASN A 106 -9.47 3.59 8.68
C ASN A 106 -9.08 5.03 9.02
N THR A 107 -9.79 5.98 8.41
CA THR A 107 -9.44 7.40 8.54
C THR A 107 -9.77 7.90 9.95
N GLU A 108 -8.76 7.95 10.82
CA GLU A 108 -8.83 8.71 12.07
C GLU A 108 -8.78 10.21 11.77
N LEU A 109 -9.66 10.99 12.40
CA LEU A 109 -9.66 12.44 12.26
C LEU A 109 -8.39 13.04 12.88
N PRO A 110 -7.72 14.02 12.22
CA PRO A 110 -6.56 14.67 12.79
C PRO A 110 -6.87 15.32 14.14
N ARG A 111 -5.95 15.18 15.09
CA ARG A 111 -6.09 15.80 16.42
C ARG A 111 -6.14 17.33 16.36
N LYS A 112 -5.46 17.95 15.39
CA LYS A 112 -5.45 19.41 15.15
C LYS A 112 -5.39 19.72 13.66
N LEU A 113 -6.31 20.54 13.15
CA LEU A 113 -6.25 21.01 11.77
C LEU A 113 -5.43 22.29 11.67
N LEU A 114 -4.75 22.50 10.53
CA LEU A 114 -4.16 23.80 10.23
C LEU A 114 -5.28 24.86 10.05
N PRO A 115 -5.07 26.12 10.47
CA PRO A 115 -6.06 27.18 10.28
C PRO A 115 -6.52 27.28 8.82
N GLY A 116 -7.84 27.29 8.61
CA GLY A 116 -8.45 27.35 7.27
C GLY A 116 -8.30 26.08 6.43
N HIS A 117 -7.87 24.96 7.02
CA HIS A 117 -7.81 23.66 6.33
C HIS A 117 -8.85 22.69 6.87
N GLN A 118 -9.28 21.78 6.01
CA GLN A 118 -10.15 20.65 6.31
C GLN A 118 -9.52 19.37 5.77
N PRO A 119 -9.83 18.19 6.36
CA PRO A 119 -9.42 16.94 5.77
C PRO A 119 -10.08 16.73 4.39
N THR A 120 -9.39 16.00 3.52
CA THR A 120 -10.00 15.47 2.29
C THR A 120 -11.12 14.49 2.63
N SER A 121 -12.01 14.23 1.67
CA SER A 121 -13.04 13.21 1.80
C SER A 121 -12.43 11.83 2.09
N ALA A 122 -13.16 10.98 2.82
CA ALA A 122 -12.66 9.66 3.22
C ALA A 122 -12.25 8.80 2.02
N ASN A 123 -12.98 8.91 0.91
CA ASN A 123 -12.72 8.14 -0.31
C ASN A 123 -11.62 8.75 -1.18
N TYR A 124 -11.18 9.99 -0.93
CA TYR A 124 -10.23 10.68 -1.80
C TYR A 124 -8.95 9.86 -1.97
N LYS A 125 -8.36 9.36 -0.88
CA LYS A 125 -7.13 8.57 -0.97
C LYS A 125 -7.32 7.22 -1.65
N ILE A 126 -8.48 6.59 -1.47
CA ILE A 126 -8.82 5.34 -2.14
C ILE A 126 -8.85 5.57 -3.65
N GLN A 127 -9.51 6.64 -4.11
CA GLN A 127 -9.53 7.04 -5.51
C GLN A 127 -8.13 7.38 -6.04
N MET A 128 -7.30 8.05 -5.24
CA MET A 128 -5.93 8.38 -5.66
C MET A 128 -5.03 7.13 -5.70
N ALA A 129 -5.28 6.12 -4.86
CA ALA A 129 -4.61 4.83 -4.94
C ALA A 129 -5.00 4.03 -6.19
N GLU A 130 -6.28 4.10 -6.58
CA GLU A 130 -6.77 3.54 -7.85
C GLU A 130 -6.10 4.21 -9.05
N LEU A 131 -6.19 5.56 -9.13
CA LEU A 131 -5.57 6.33 -10.22
C LEU A 131 -4.05 6.18 -10.27
N GLY A 132 -3.41 5.98 -9.11
CA GLY A 132 -1.97 5.79 -8.99
C GLY A 132 -1.48 4.38 -9.33
N GLY A 133 -2.37 3.42 -9.60
CA GLY A 133 -1.95 2.04 -9.88
C GLY A 133 -1.32 1.33 -8.67
N LEU A 134 -1.70 1.73 -7.45
CA LEU A 134 -1.04 1.22 -6.24
C LEU A 134 -1.30 -0.28 -6.04
N ALA A 135 -2.51 -0.74 -6.32
CA ALA A 135 -2.89 -2.14 -6.20
C ALA A 135 -2.05 -3.06 -7.11
N GLU A 136 -1.87 -2.69 -8.37
CA GLU A 136 -1.01 -3.40 -9.33
C GLU A 136 0.43 -3.49 -8.80
N THR A 137 0.96 -2.35 -8.34
CA THR A 137 2.34 -2.27 -7.84
C THR A 137 2.54 -3.14 -6.58
N LEU A 138 1.57 -3.18 -5.68
CA LEU A 138 1.65 -4.03 -4.48
C LEU A 138 1.57 -5.52 -4.82
N VAL A 139 0.78 -5.94 -5.80
CA VAL A 139 0.79 -7.33 -6.28
C VAL A 139 2.15 -7.69 -6.83
N LEU A 140 2.75 -6.83 -7.67
CA LEU A 140 4.10 -7.07 -8.20
C LEU A 140 5.15 -7.12 -7.09
N SER A 141 4.96 -6.36 -6.01
CA SER A 141 5.87 -6.36 -4.85
C SER A 141 5.88 -7.67 -4.05
N LEU A 142 4.88 -8.55 -4.22
CA LEU A 142 4.87 -9.87 -3.57
C LEU A 142 6.11 -10.71 -3.90
N ALA A 143 6.67 -10.55 -5.10
CA ALA A 143 7.93 -11.18 -5.48
C ALA A 143 9.14 -10.71 -4.63
N LEU A 144 9.09 -9.50 -4.08
CA LEU A 144 10.17 -8.95 -3.24
C LEU A 144 10.16 -9.49 -1.81
N VAL A 145 9.06 -10.13 -1.40
CA VAL A 145 8.80 -10.61 -0.04
C VAL A 145 8.43 -12.11 -0.01
N GLU A 146 8.77 -12.85 -1.07
CA GLU A 146 8.38 -14.25 -1.22
C GLU A 146 8.80 -15.13 -0.03
N ASN A 147 10.02 -14.91 0.48
CA ASN A 147 10.59 -15.65 1.60
C ASN A 147 10.45 -14.93 2.95
N GLN A 148 9.61 -13.89 3.01
CA GLN A 148 9.46 -12.98 4.15
C GLN A 148 8.00 -13.00 4.62
N LEU A 149 7.65 -13.94 5.50
CA LEU A 149 6.25 -14.20 5.88
C LEU A 149 5.58 -12.95 6.48
N ILE A 150 6.24 -12.23 7.39
CA ILE A 150 5.65 -11.07 8.08
C ILE A 150 5.32 -9.97 7.07
N GLU A 151 6.26 -9.66 6.17
CA GLU A 151 6.13 -8.66 5.13
C GLU A 151 5.06 -9.06 4.12
N LYS A 152 5.07 -10.32 3.69
CA LYS A 152 4.04 -10.89 2.80
C LYS A 152 2.65 -10.73 3.42
N LEU A 153 2.48 -11.05 4.70
CA LEU A 153 1.21 -10.87 5.40
C LEU A 153 0.77 -9.40 5.43
N TRP A 154 1.68 -8.45 5.60
CA TRP A 154 1.37 -7.01 5.52
C TRP A 154 0.98 -6.56 4.12
N VAL A 155 1.66 -7.05 3.08
CA VAL A 155 1.29 -6.77 1.68
C VAL A 155 -0.11 -7.32 1.40
N LEU A 156 -0.40 -8.56 1.80
CA LEU A 156 -1.72 -9.16 1.65
C LEU A 156 -2.79 -8.39 2.42
N LYS A 157 -2.48 -7.87 3.62
CA LYS A 157 -3.42 -7.04 4.36
C LYS A 157 -3.76 -5.76 3.60
N ALA A 158 -2.77 -5.09 3.02
CA ALA A 158 -3.00 -3.90 2.20
C ALA A 158 -3.81 -4.23 0.93
N LEU A 159 -3.49 -5.34 0.25
CA LEU A 159 -4.21 -5.82 -0.92
C LEU A 159 -5.66 -6.22 -0.59
N GLN A 160 -5.92 -6.83 0.56
CA GLN A 160 -7.27 -7.14 1.05
C GLN A 160 -8.14 -5.87 1.10
N HIS A 161 -7.63 -4.79 1.71
CA HIS A 161 -8.34 -3.51 1.70
C HIS A 161 -8.50 -2.91 0.29
N LEU A 162 -7.44 -2.94 -0.53
CA LEU A 162 -7.50 -2.40 -1.90
C LEU A 162 -8.50 -3.16 -2.78
N SER A 163 -8.65 -4.47 -2.57
CA SER A 163 -9.54 -5.35 -3.33
C SER A 163 -11.03 -5.09 -3.07
N SER A 164 -11.38 -4.22 -2.12
CA SER A 164 -12.78 -3.79 -1.96
C SER A 164 -13.26 -2.86 -3.09
N SER A 165 -12.37 -2.45 -4.00
CA SER A 165 -12.68 -1.59 -5.16
C SER A 165 -12.50 -2.37 -6.46
N GLY A 166 -13.49 -2.31 -7.34
CA GLY A 166 -13.42 -2.98 -8.63
C GLY A 166 -12.31 -2.46 -9.55
N LEU A 167 -12.00 -1.15 -9.52
CA LEU A 167 -10.90 -0.60 -10.30
C LEU A 167 -9.55 -1.12 -9.80
N ASN A 168 -9.36 -1.22 -8.49
CA ASN A 168 -8.18 -1.86 -7.91
C ASN A 168 -8.11 -3.34 -8.27
N CYS A 169 -9.23 -4.08 -8.24
CA CYS A 169 -9.25 -5.48 -8.67
C CYS A 169 -8.82 -5.65 -10.13
N GLN A 170 -9.29 -4.79 -11.05
CA GLN A 170 -8.84 -4.80 -12.45
C GLN A 170 -7.33 -4.55 -12.57
N LEU A 171 -6.79 -3.62 -11.77
CA LEU A 171 -5.35 -3.35 -11.70
C LEU A 171 -4.57 -4.55 -11.15
N MET A 172 -5.09 -5.24 -10.12
CA MET A 172 -4.51 -6.47 -9.59
C MET A 172 -4.48 -7.59 -10.64
N MET A 173 -5.54 -7.72 -11.44
CA MET A 173 -5.59 -8.72 -12.52
C MET A 173 -4.50 -8.50 -13.57
N LYS A 174 -4.17 -7.25 -13.93
CA LYS A 174 -3.02 -6.95 -14.82
C LYS A 174 -1.71 -7.49 -14.28
N ALA A 175 -1.52 -7.51 -12.97
CA ALA A 175 -0.34 -8.05 -12.30
C ALA A 175 -0.38 -9.57 -12.03
N GLN A 176 -1.34 -10.29 -12.62
CA GLN A 176 -1.55 -11.73 -12.43
C GLN A 176 -1.83 -12.08 -10.95
N ALA A 177 -2.64 -11.26 -10.28
CA ALA A 177 -2.90 -11.45 -8.85
C ALA A 177 -3.51 -12.81 -8.52
N ALA A 178 -4.44 -13.31 -9.34
CA ALA A 178 -5.16 -14.54 -9.00
C ALA A 178 -4.22 -15.75 -8.96
N SER A 179 -3.34 -15.91 -9.95
CA SER A 179 -2.36 -17.00 -9.96
C SER A 179 -1.37 -16.89 -8.80
N ARG A 180 -0.84 -15.69 -8.53
CA ARG A 180 0.10 -15.45 -7.42
C ARG A 180 -0.50 -15.76 -6.05
N LEU A 181 -1.73 -15.31 -5.80
CA LEU A 181 -2.43 -15.52 -4.53
C LEU A 181 -2.83 -16.98 -4.33
N CYS A 182 -3.18 -17.67 -5.42
CA CYS A 182 -3.49 -19.10 -5.40
C CYS A 182 -2.33 -19.92 -4.81
N LEU A 183 -1.09 -19.62 -5.24
CA LEU A 183 0.11 -20.30 -4.74
C LEU A 183 0.37 -20.04 -3.25
N TYR A 184 -0.19 -18.98 -2.67
CA TYR A 184 -0.06 -18.68 -1.24
C TYR A 184 -1.07 -19.42 -0.37
N LEU A 185 -2.10 -20.03 -0.95
CA LEU A 185 -3.10 -20.77 -0.17
C LEU A 185 -2.51 -22.00 0.55
N ASN A 186 -1.37 -22.53 0.11
CA ASN A 186 -0.67 -23.62 0.83
C ASN A 186 0.63 -23.18 1.50
N GLY A 187 0.89 -21.87 1.57
CA GLY A 187 2.11 -21.40 2.18
C GLY A 187 2.13 -21.67 3.69
N VAL A 188 3.32 -21.97 4.23
CA VAL A 188 3.50 -22.24 5.66
C VAL A 188 3.24 -20.97 6.47
N ASP A 189 2.11 -20.95 7.19
CA ASP A 189 1.73 -19.90 8.12
C ASP A 189 0.89 -20.49 9.27
N PRO A 190 1.47 -20.69 10.47
CA PRO A 190 0.74 -21.22 11.62
C PRO A 190 -0.46 -20.37 12.07
N SER A 191 -0.50 -19.09 11.69
CA SER A 191 -1.60 -18.19 12.04
C SER A 191 -2.81 -18.31 11.12
N GLY A 192 -2.67 -18.98 9.97
CA GLY A 192 -3.72 -19.12 8.94
C GLY A 192 -4.04 -17.82 8.19
N GLN A 193 -3.36 -16.70 8.48
CA GLN A 193 -3.64 -15.41 7.85
C GLN A 193 -3.33 -15.42 6.35
N LEU A 194 -2.35 -16.21 5.92
CA LEU A 194 -1.96 -16.33 4.53
C LEU A 194 -3.09 -16.90 3.68
N VAL A 195 -3.67 -18.03 4.12
CA VAL A 195 -4.84 -18.67 3.50
C VAL A 195 -6.01 -17.71 3.52
N PHE A 196 -6.34 -17.16 4.69
CA PHE A 196 -7.49 -16.30 4.90
C PHE A 196 -7.49 -15.07 3.98
N ARG A 197 -6.41 -14.27 4.00
CA ARG A 197 -6.32 -13.05 3.20
C ARG A 197 -6.26 -13.34 1.70
N SER A 198 -5.52 -14.38 1.29
CA SER A 198 -5.44 -14.74 -0.13
C SER A 198 -6.80 -15.18 -0.66
N SER A 199 -7.57 -15.93 0.14
CA SER A 199 -8.93 -16.38 -0.22
C SER A 199 -9.89 -15.21 -0.35
N GLU A 200 -9.86 -14.25 0.59
CA GLU A 200 -10.72 -13.07 0.53
C GLU A 200 -10.38 -12.17 -0.68
N ILE A 201 -9.10 -11.97 -0.97
CA ILE A 201 -8.71 -11.21 -2.17
C ILE A 201 -9.17 -11.93 -3.43
N LEU A 202 -8.96 -13.25 -3.54
CA LEU A 202 -9.44 -14.05 -4.68
C LEU A 202 -10.96 -13.96 -4.86
N TRP A 203 -11.71 -14.00 -3.76
CA TRP A 203 -13.15 -13.80 -3.78
C TRP A 203 -13.52 -12.41 -4.32
N ASN A 204 -12.85 -11.36 -3.84
CA ASN A 204 -13.08 -10.01 -4.33
C ASN A 204 -12.72 -9.84 -5.81
N LEU A 205 -11.70 -10.54 -6.31
CA LEU A 205 -11.37 -10.57 -7.74
C LEU A 205 -12.50 -11.24 -8.55
N LEU A 206 -13.05 -12.36 -8.08
CA LEU A 206 -14.17 -13.06 -8.74
C LEU A 206 -15.45 -12.22 -8.81
N GLU A 207 -15.73 -11.44 -7.76
CA GLU A 207 -16.93 -10.59 -7.67
C GLU A 207 -16.79 -9.30 -8.48
N ASN A 208 -15.59 -8.73 -8.57
CA ASN A 208 -15.39 -7.40 -9.14
C ASN A 208 -14.73 -7.38 -10.53
N THR A 209 -14.34 -8.53 -11.08
CA THR A 209 -13.69 -8.62 -12.40
C THR A 209 -14.32 -9.71 -13.29
N SER A 210 -13.80 -9.91 -14.50
CA SER A 210 -14.27 -10.97 -15.38
C SER A 210 -13.95 -12.34 -14.79
N LYS A 211 -14.99 -13.13 -14.51
CA LYS A 211 -14.83 -14.52 -14.03
C LYS A 211 -13.98 -15.36 -14.99
N GLU A 212 -14.13 -15.15 -16.30
CA GLU A 212 -13.32 -15.82 -17.32
C GLU A 212 -11.83 -15.46 -17.18
N GLU A 213 -11.51 -14.18 -16.94
CA GLU A 213 -10.14 -13.73 -16.74
C GLU A 213 -9.53 -14.34 -15.47
N VAL A 214 -10.29 -14.38 -14.38
CA VAL A 214 -9.85 -15.03 -13.13
C VAL A 214 -9.60 -16.53 -13.35
N VAL A 215 -10.53 -17.24 -13.99
CA VAL A 215 -10.38 -18.67 -14.31
C VAL A 215 -9.15 -18.89 -15.19
N ASN A 216 -8.92 -18.04 -16.19
CA ASN A 216 -7.75 -18.13 -17.05
C ASN A 216 -6.45 -18.01 -16.26
N GLN A 217 -6.35 -17.08 -15.31
CA GLN A 217 -5.16 -16.97 -14.45
C GLN A 217 -4.99 -18.19 -13.52
N LEU A 218 -6.08 -18.79 -13.05
CA LEU A 218 -6.06 -19.96 -12.16
C LEU A 218 -5.88 -21.30 -12.89
N SER A 219 -5.85 -21.30 -14.22
CA SER A 219 -5.84 -22.52 -15.04
C SER A 219 -4.48 -23.24 -15.10
N SER A 220 -3.43 -22.68 -14.48
CA SER A 220 -2.11 -23.32 -14.44
C SER A 220 -2.13 -24.58 -13.58
N LEU A 221 -1.28 -25.56 -13.90
CA LEU A 221 -1.18 -26.82 -13.15
C LEU A 221 -0.84 -26.56 -11.67
N GLU A 222 0.05 -25.60 -11.41
CA GLU A 222 0.44 -25.19 -10.06
C GLU A 222 -0.74 -24.62 -9.27
N CYS A 223 -1.58 -23.80 -9.92
CA CYS A 223 -2.78 -23.24 -9.28
C CYS A 223 -3.81 -24.34 -8.97
N VAL A 224 -4.05 -25.25 -9.92
CA VAL A 224 -4.99 -26.37 -9.73
C VAL A 224 -4.53 -27.28 -8.60
N HIS A 225 -3.24 -27.63 -8.56
CA HIS A 225 -2.66 -28.38 -7.45
C HIS A 225 -2.78 -27.62 -6.14
N ALA A 226 -2.48 -26.31 -6.13
CA ALA A 226 -2.58 -25.53 -4.91
C ALA A 226 -4.02 -25.55 -4.35
N LEU A 227 -5.02 -25.28 -5.17
CA LEU A 227 -6.43 -25.34 -4.76
C LEU A 227 -6.82 -26.71 -4.20
N LYS A 228 -6.41 -27.79 -4.88
CA LYS A 228 -6.69 -29.16 -4.45
C LYS A 228 -6.18 -29.43 -3.04
N GLU A 229 -4.92 -29.09 -2.75
CA GLU A 229 -4.31 -29.35 -1.44
C GLU A 229 -5.00 -28.57 -0.32
N VAL A 230 -5.40 -27.32 -0.56
CA VAL A 230 -6.14 -26.50 0.42
C VAL A 230 -7.43 -27.21 0.83
N PHE A 231 -8.20 -27.70 -0.14
CA PHE A 231 -9.46 -28.39 0.12
C PHE A 231 -9.26 -29.70 0.90
N VAL A 232 -8.22 -30.47 0.58
CA VAL A 232 -7.88 -31.70 1.31
C VAL A 232 -7.51 -31.41 2.77
N HIS A 233 -6.80 -30.30 3.02
CA HIS A 233 -6.32 -29.96 4.37
C HIS A 233 -7.31 -29.19 5.24
N HIS A 234 -8.33 -28.52 4.67
CA HIS A 234 -9.23 -27.64 5.42
C HIS A 234 -10.72 -28.02 5.37
N LEU A 235 -11.14 -28.98 4.51
CA LEU A 235 -12.52 -29.48 4.45
C LEU A 235 -12.69 -30.92 4.98
N VAL A 236 -11.69 -31.46 5.66
CA VAL A 236 -11.74 -32.79 6.32
C VAL A 236 -11.72 -32.62 7.83
#